data_AF-A0A663DRP9-F1
#
_entry.id   AF-A0A663DRP9-F1
#
_cell.length_a   1.000
_cell.length_b   1.000
_cell.length_c   1.000
_cell.angle_alpha   90.00
_cell.angle_beta   90.00
_cell.angle_gamma   90.00
#
_symmetry.space_group_name_H-M   'P 1'
#
loop_
_entity.id
_entity.type
_entity.pdbx_description
1 polymer ?
#
loop_
_entity_poly.entity_id
_entity_poly.type
_entity_poly.pdbx_seq_one_letter_code
_entity_poly.pdbx_strand_id
1 'polypeptide(L)' 'MKDANGKWQKPPPSYPCIETADSKMNLDEFISMNPKVGWGSVFPLPDFVSNC' A
#
# COMPACT_ATOMS: atom_id res chain seq x y z
N MET A 1 6.16 2.96 9.02
CA MET A 1 7.30 2.05 9.29
C MET A 1 8.28 2.56 10.33
N LYS A 2 8.35 3.88 10.58
CA LYS A 2 8.92 4.41 11.83
C LYS A 2 7.88 4.32 12.94
N ASP A 3 8.32 4.11 14.17
CA ASP A 3 7.47 4.22 15.36
C ASP A 3 7.29 5.69 15.79
N ALA A 4 6.56 5.90 16.89
CA ALA A 4 6.31 7.24 17.44
C ALA A 4 7.59 7.96 17.90
N ASN A 5 8.67 7.21 18.16
CA ASN A 5 9.98 7.75 18.53
C ASN A 5 10.89 7.97 17.31
N GLY A 6 10.37 7.77 16.09
CA GLY A 6 11.12 7.93 14.84
C GLY A 6 12.08 6.77 14.53
N LYS A 7 12.09 5.71 15.35
CA LYS A 7 12.94 4.54 15.10
C LYS A 7 12.29 3.63 14.06
N TRP A 8 13.10 3.10 13.16
CA TRP A 8 12.65 2.14 12.17
C TRP A 8 12.26 0.81 12.82
N GLN A 9 11.05 0.33 12.52
CA GLN A 9 10.59 -0.99 12.96
C GLN A 9 11.35 -2.12 12.25
N LYS A 10 11.74 -1.90 10.99
CA LYS A 10 12.63 -2.74 10.17
C LYS A 10 13.51 -1.84 9.32
N PRO A 11 14.74 -2.26 8.96
CA PRO A 11 15.61 -1.45 8.11
C PRO A 11 14.90 -1.14 6.78
N PRO A 12 14.92 0.11 6.31
CA PRO A 12 14.35 0.45 5.01
C PRO A 12 15.20 -0.16 3.88
N PRO A 13 14.63 -0.32 2.68
CA PRO A 13 15.41 -0.62 1.49
C PRO A 13 16.54 0.40 1.27
N SER A 14 17.62 -0.01 0.60
CA SER A 14 18.79 0.83 0.34
C SER A 14 18.60 1.83 -0.80
N TYR A 15 17.60 1.60 -1.66
CA TYR A 15 17.24 2.52 -2.74
C TYR A 15 16.33 3.65 -2.22
N PRO A 16 16.26 4.80 -2.92
CA PRO A 16 15.38 5.91 -2.55
C PRO A 16 13.90 5.49 -2.49
N CYS A 17 13.07 6.24 -1.77
CA CYS A 17 11.63 5.96 -1.75
C CYS A 17 11.03 5.94 -3.16
N ILE A 18 10.10 5.01 -3.39
CA ILE A 18 9.31 4.98 -4.62
C ILE A 18 8.31 6.13 -4.54
N GLU A 19 8.38 7.05 -5.49
CA GLU A 19 7.49 8.21 -5.59
C GLU A 19 7.16 8.49 -7.06
N THR A 20 6.02 9.13 -7.29
CA THR A 20 5.61 9.65 -8.60
C THR A 20 5.56 11.17 -8.56
N ALA A 21 5.29 11.81 -9.71
CA ALA A 21 5.06 13.25 -9.75
C ALA A 21 3.85 13.68 -8.90
N ASP A 22 2.84 12.81 -8.79
CA ASP A 22 1.56 13.13 -8.15
C ASP A 22 1.52 12.77 -6.66
N SER A 23 2.31 11.78 -6.21
CA SER A 23 2.32 11.36 -4.81
C SER A 23 3.64 10.76 -4.37
N LYS A 24 4.02 11.07 -3.12
CA LYS A 24 5.18 10.48 -2.42
C LYS A 24 4.78 9.38 -1.44
N MET A 25 3.50 9.27 -1.11
CA MET A 25 3.00 8.36 -0.08
C MET A 25 1.49 8.14 -0.27
N ASN A 26 1.13 7.07 -0.97
CA ASN A 26 -0.26 6.64 -1.19
C ASN A 26 -0.51 5.19 -0.74
N LEU A 27 0.35 4.61 0.13
CA LEU A 27 0.21 3.20 0.54
C LEU A 27 -1.17 2.90 1.13
N ASP A 28 -1.77 3.85 1.85
CA ASP A 28 -3.09 3.68 2.45
C ASP A 28 -4.20 3.47 1.40
N GLU A 29 -4.05 4.04 0.20
CA GLU A 29 -5.00 3.85 -0.89
C GLU A 29 -4.97 2.42 -1.45
N PHE A 30 -3.81 1.77 -1.43
CA PHE A 30 -3.63 0.39 -1.89
C PHE A 30 -3.88 -0.65 -0.79
N ILE A 31 -3.68 -0.29 0.49
CA ILE A 31 -4.01 -1.14 1.64
C ILE A 31 -5.52 -1.18 1.88
N SER A 32 -6.22 -0.08 1.55
CA SER A 32 -7.67 0.02 1.69
C SER A 32 -8.41 -1.06 0.88
N MET A 33 -9.36 -1.73 1.53
CA MET A 33 -10.31 -2.64 0.88
C MET A 33 -11.64 -1.95 0.52
N ASN A 34 -11.68 -0.62 0.53
CA ASN A 34 -12.82 0.13 0.03
C ASN A 34 -12.72 0.24 -1.50
N PRO A 35 -13.66 -0.32 -2.28
CA PRO A 35 -13.59 -0.32 -3.75
C PRO A 35 -13.70 1.07 -4.38
N LYS A 36 -13.97 2.12 -3.59
CA LYS A 36 -14.02 3.52 -4.04
C LYS A 36 -12.69 4.27 -3.85
N VAL A 37 -11.67 3.62 -3.29
CA VAL A 37 -10.38 4.23 -2.95
C VAL A 37 -9.28 3.53 -3.75
N GLY A 38 -8.30 4.31 -4.22
CA GLY A 38 -7.14 3.79 -4.92
C GLY A 38 -7.46 3.26 -6.32
N TRP A 39 -6.61 2.36 -6.80
CA TRP A 39 -6.66 1.81 -8.16
C TRP A 39 -6.91 0.31 -8.14
N GLY A 40 -7.44 -0.24 -9.24
CA GLY A 40 -7.71 -1.67 -9.39
C GLY A 40 -9.11 -2.07 -8.95
N SER A 41 -9.28 -3.31 -8.49
CA SER A 41 -10.55 -3.87 -8.04
C SER A 41 -10.36 -4.63 -6.75
N VAL A 42 -11.27 -4.44 -5.79
CA VAL A 42 -11.26 -5.16 -4.51
C VAL A 42 -12.18 -6.37 -4.64
N PHE A 43 -11.66 -7.55 -4.33
CA PHE A 43 -12.41 -8.80 -4.39
C PHE A 43 -12.55 -9.43 -3.01
N PRO A 44 -13.76 -9.88 -2.62
CA PRO A 44 -13.93 -10.87 -1.58
C PRO A 44 -13.11 -12.13 -1.89
N LEU A 45 -12.67 -12.86 -0.86
CA LEU A 45 -11.85 -14.07 -1.05
C LEU A 45 -12.47 -15.10 -2.03
N PRO A 46 -13.78 -15.41 -1.99
CA PRO A 46 -14.37 -16.36 -2.95
C PRO A 46 -14.28 -15.87 -4.40
N ASP A 47 -14.50 -14.57 -4.62
CA ASP A 47 -14.46 -13.96 -5.96
C ASP A 47 -13.02 -13.89 -6.46
N PHE A 48 -12.05 -13.65 -5.58
CA PHE A 48 -10.64 -13.65 -5.94
C PHE A 48 -10.17 -15.03 -6.40
N VAL A 49 -10.56 -16.09 -5.67
CA VAL A 49 -10.18 -17.48 -6.00
C VAL A 49 -10.88 -17.98 -7.28
N SER A 50 -12.11 -17.55 -7.52
CA SER A 50 -12.91 -18.02 -8.67
C SER A 50 -12.55 -17.34 -9.99
N ASN A 51 -11.76 -16.26 -9.96
CA ASN A 51 -11.33 -15.50 -11.15
C ASN A 51 -9.85 -15.74 -11.51
N CYS A 52 -9.24 -16.81 -11.00
CA CYS A 52 -7.91 -17.30 -11.40
C CYS A 52 -7.99 -18.38 -12.48
#